data_AF-A0A7J3WTN7-F1
#
_entry.id   AF-A0A7J3WTN7-F1
#
_cell.length_a   1.000
_cell.length_b   1.000
_cell.length_c   1.000
_cell.angle_alpha   90.00
_cell.angle_beta   90.00
_cell.angle_gamma   90.00
#
_symmetry.space_group_name_H-M   'P 1'
#
loop_
_entity.id
_entity.type
_entity.pdbx_description
1 polymer ?
#
loop_
_entity_poly.entity_id
_entity_poly.type
_entity_poly.pdbx_seq_one_letter_code
_entity_poly.pdbx_strand_id
1 'polypeptide(L)'
;MGRWVAEGTKVADENYRHFLTDKELTMDVIKIMAGQINGIKDKMKLMVIQKAMRRGQMKLLRLLEELDKKGEQMYMITFPFQLYDLMNIMKEEGVYLDMGRSNSVIITGGGWKIHEGMKISPSEMASMVKEYFGIEEENYRDVYGMSEMNGLALECEARYKHIPPWIYPMVLDENYEPLEYGEEGRFAFLDPAANSYPGFIITGDKAKLLESCPECGREGVVIDGEITRMRGAEAKGCGNLMRELMVESMR
;
A
#
# COMPACT_ATOMS: atom_id res chain seq x y z
N MET A 1 -1.30 -12.20 0.09
CA MET A 1 -0.23 -11.24 -0.23
C MET A 1 1.08 -11.51 0.52
N GLY A 2 1.13 -11.49 1.86
CA GLY A 2 2.39 -11.67 2.61
C GLY A 2 3.18 -12.95 2.28
N ARG A 3 2.53 -14.10 2.13
CA ARG A 3 3.18 -15.35 1.69
C ARG A 3 3.72 -15.26 0.25
N TRP A 4 2.98 -14.63 -0.66
CA TRP A 4 3.42 -14.44 -2.05
C TRP A 4 4.67 -13.56 -2.13
N VAL A 5 4.70 -12.46 -1.39
CA VAL A 5 5.89 -11.60 -1.29
C VAL A 5 7.05 -12.37 -0.67
N ALA A 6 6.83 -13.12 0.40
CA ALA A 6 7.86 -13.91 1.08
C ALA A 6 8.40 -15.09 0.24
N GLU A 7 7.59 -15.73 -0.60
CA GLU A 7 8.07 -16.74 -1.54
C GLU A 7 8.76 -16.07 -2.74
N GLY A 8 8.26 -14.93 -3.22
CA GLY A 8 8.88 -14.15 -4.28
C GLY A 8 10.27 -13.63 -3.91
N THR A 9 10.49 -13.22 -2.66
CA THR A 9 11.83 -12.78 -2.21
C THR A 9 12.84 -13.92 -2.23
N LYS A 10 12.42 -15.19 -2.11
CA LYS A 10 13.34 -16.35 -2.23
C LYS A 10 13.90 -16.53 -3.63
N VAL A 11 13.24 -15.98 -4.65
CA VAL A 11 13.69 -16.04 -6.05
C VAL A 11 14.87 -15.08 -6.27
N ALA A 12 14.95 -13.97 -5.52
CA ALA A 12 16.06 -13.03 -5.60
C ALA A 12 17.28 -13.52 -4.80
N ASP A 13 18.48 -13.28 -5.30
CA ASP A 13 19.73 -13.53 -4.57
C ASP A 13 19.80 -12.70 -3.28
N GLU A 14 20.39 -13.24 -2.22
CA GLU A 14 20.42 -12.60 -0.90
C GLU A 14 21.06 -11.21 -0.90
N ASN A 15 21.99 -10.95 -1.80
CA ASN A 15 22.64 -9.64 -1.95
C ASN A 15 21.68 -8.55 -2.45
N TYR A 16 20.53 -8.93 -3.02
CA TYR A 16 19.49 -8.03 -3.50
C TYR A 16 18.25 -8.01 -2.58
N ARG A 17 18.33 -8.65 -1.40
CA ARG A 17 17.25 -8.62 -0.40
C ARG A 17 17.54 -7.55 0.63
N HIS A 18 16.78 -6.46 0.59
CA HIS A 18 16.82 -5.43 1.63
C HIS A 18 15.62 -5.55 2.56
N PHE A 19 15.87 -5.58 3.87
CA PHE A 19 14.84 -5.58 4.90
C PHE A 19 14.78 -4.21 5.56
N LEU A 20 13.56 -3.71 5.78
CA LEU A 20 13.32 -2.44 6.50
C LEU A 20 13.84 -2.50 7.94
N THR A 21 13.89 -3.68 8.56
CA THR A 21 14.50 -3.89 9.86
C THR A 21 15.23 -5.23 9.91
N ASP A 22 16.36 -5.25 10.61
CA ASP A 22 17.14 -6.43 10.96
C ASP A 22 16.66 -7.05 12.30
N LYS A 23 15.63 -6.46 12.92
CA LYS A 23 15.05 -6.94 14.16
C LYS A 23 13.91 -7.92 13.89
N GLU A 24 13.93 -9.01 14.64
CA GLU A 24 12.83 -9.96 14.65
C GLU A 24 11.55 -9.32 15.22
N LEU A 25 10.45 -9.47 14.48
CA LEU A 25 9.13 -8.99 14.88
C LEU A 25 8.49 -10.01 15.83
N THR A 26 8.92 -10.01 17.09
CA THR A 26 8.32 -10.86 18.13
C THR A 26 6.89 -10.41 18.47
N MET A 27 6.08 -11.29 19.07
CA MET A 27 4.71 -10.94 19.49
C MET A 27 4.65 -9.75 20.45
N ASP A 28 5.65 -9.62 21.33
CA ASP A 28 5.75 -8.46 22.24
C ASP A 28 6.01 -7.18 21.45
N VAL A 29 6.89 -7.24 20.44
CA VAL A 29 7.14 -6.13 19.53
C VAL A 29 5.87 -5.78 18.78
N ILE A 30 5.15 -6.76 18.21
CA ILE A 30 3.88 -6.54 17.50
C ILE A 30 2.82 -5.90 18.41
N LYS A 31 2.73 -6.26 19.69
CA LYS A 31 1.79 -5.62 20.64
C LYS A 31 2.16 -4.17 20.94
N ILE A 32 3.45 -3.90 21.19
CA ILE A 32 3.95 -2.54 21.41
C ILE A 32 3.69 -1.69 20.17
N MET A 33 3.92 -2.26 18.98
CA MET A 33 3.62 -1.66 17.69
C MET A 33 2.14 -1.38 17.49
N ALA A 34 1.27 -2.23 18.04
CA ALA A 34 -0.18 -2.08 18.00
C ALA A 34 -0.72 -1.02 18.99
N GLY A 35 0.14 -0.15 19.53
CA GLY A 35 -0.17 0.85 20.55
C GLY A 35 -0.38 0.30 21.97
N GLN A 36 -0.16 -1.00 22.21
CA GLN A 36 -0.33 -1.62 23.54
C GLN A 36 0.92 -1.42 24.42
N ILE A 37 1.21 -0.16 24.76
CA ILE A 37 2.42 0.23 25.50
C ILE A 37 2.17 0.15 27.01
N ASN A 38 2.87 -0.74 27.72
CA ASN A 38 2.78 -0.89 29.17
C ASN A 38 4.05 -0.40 29.86
N GLY A 39 4.08 0.89 30.17
CA GLY A 39 5.14 1.51 30.98
C GLY A 39 6.42 1.86 30.21
N ILE A 40 7.47 2.19 30.96
CA ILE A 40 8.70 2.80 30.42
C ILE A 40 9.51 1.82 29.56
N LYS A 41 9.51 0.52 29.91
CA LYS A 41 10.25 -0.49 29.15
C LYS A 41 9.74 -0.63 27.72
N ASP A 42 8.43 -0.57 27.52
CA ASP A 42 7.81 -0.68 26.19
C ASP A 42 8.07 0.57 25.35
N LYS A 43 8.03 1.77 25.96
CA LYS A 43 8.46 3.01 25.29
C LYS A 43 9.93 2.94 24.84
N MET A 44 10.81 2.40 25.67
CA MET A 44 12.23 2.26 25.31
C MET A 44 12.42 1.24 24.17
N LYS A 45 11.68 0.13 24.18
CA LYS A 45 11.67 -0.83 23.06
C LYS A 45 11.17 -0.19 21.77
N LEU A 46 10.08 0.57 21.84
CA LEU A 46 9.54 1.30 20.69
C LEU A 46 10.57 2.25 20.08
N MET A 47 11.26 3.06 20.89
CA MET A 47 12.34 3.94 20.41
C MET A 47 13.47 3.17 19.72
N VAL A 48 13.84 2.00 20.25
CA VAL A 48 14.87 1.14 19.63
C VAL A 48 14.41 0.64 18.26
N ILE A 49 13.14 0.24 18.13
CA ILE A 49 12.55 -0.22 16.87
C ILE A 49 12.48 0.93 15.86
N GLN A 50 11.98 2.10 16.25
CA GLN A 50 11.95 3.28 15.39
C GLN A 50 13.34 3.66 14.88
N LYS A 51 14.36 3.64 15.76
CA LYS A 51 15.75 3.89 15.35
C LYS A 51 16.30 2.80 14.43
N ALA A 52 15.84 1.56 14.54
CA ALA A 52 16.21 0.49 13.61
C ALA A 52 15.54 0.70 12.24
N MET A 53 14.26 1.07 12.21
CA MET A 53 13.53 1.35 10.98
C MET A 53 14.09 2.55 10.22
N ARG A 54 14.36 3.67 10.91
CA ARG A 54 15.01 4.83 10.28
C ARG A 54 16.36 4.46 9.68
N ARG A 55 17.15 3.62 10.37
CA ARG A 55 18.40 3.07 9.80
C ARG A 55 18.14 2.21 8.58
N GLY A 56 17.07 1.41 8.56
CA GLY A 56 16.64 0.62 7.41
C GLY A 56 16.23 1.48 6.21
N GLN A 57 15.53 2.58 6.43
CA GLN A 57 15.20 3.54 5.36
C GLN A 57 16.43 4.26 4.83
N MET A 58 17.36 4.67 5.69
CA MET A 58 18.62 5.26 5.23
C MET A 58 19.45 4.26 4.41
N LYS A 59 19.44 2.97 4.77
CA LYS A 59 20.06 1.92 3.94
C LYS A 59 19.35 1.76 2.60
N LEU A 60 18.02 1.79 2.58
CA LEU A 60 17.23 1.75 1.35
C LEU A 60 17.57 2.96 0.47
N LEU A 61 17.62 4.16 1.03
CA LEU A 61 17.97 5.38 0.29
C LEU A 61 19.36 5.27 -0.37
N ARG A 62 20.37 4.77 0.36
CA ARG A 62 21.70 4.54 -0.21
C ARG A 62 21.69 3.52 -1.35
N LEU A 63 20.93 2.44 -1.21
CA LEU A 63 20.76 1.46 -2.29
C LEU A 63 20.11 2.10 -3.52
N LEU A 64 19.09 2.93 -3.33
CA LEU A 64 18.42 3.66 -4.41
C LEU A 64 19.39 4.63 -5.12
N GLU A 65 20.21 5.37 -4.37
CA GLU A 65 21.27 6.21 -4.94
C GLU A 65 22.29 5.39 -5.74
N GLU A 66 22.66 4.19 -5.28
CA GLU A 66 23.57 3.31 -6.00
C GLU A 66 22.96 2.78 -7.30
N LEU A 67 21.68 2.39 -7.28
CA LEU A 67 20.96 1.93 -8.47
C LEU A 67 20.81 3.06 -9.49
N ASP A 68 20.45 4.27 -9.02
CA ASP A 68 20.33 5.47 -9.83
C ASP A 68 21.66 5.83 -10.53
N LYS A 69 22.77 5.83 -9.78
CA LYS A 69 24.12 6.06 -10.32
C LYS A 69 24.54 5.03 -11.38
N LYS A 70 24.08 3.79 -11.26
CA LYS A 70 24.35 2.73 -12.24
C LYS A 70 23.38 2.73 -13.42
N GLY A 71 22.29 3.51 -13.37
CA GLY A 71 21.24 3.49 -14.36
C GLY A 71 20.45 2.18 -14.38
N GLU A 72 20.37 1.48 -13.24
CA GLU A 72 19.65 0.21 -13.13
C GLU A 72 18.14 0.46 -12.92
N GLN A 73 17.31 -0.38 -13.54
CA GLN A 73 15.86 -0.32 -13.39
C GLN A 73 15.42 -0.87 -12.05
N MET A 74 14.49 -0.18 -11.39
CA MET A 74 13.89 -0.61 -10.13
C MET A 74 12.39 -0.86 -10.29
N TYR A 75 11.92 -1.94 -9.68
CA TYR A 75 10.50 -2.14 -9.37
C TYR A 75 10.32 -2.10 -7.85
N MET A 76 9.66 -1.06 -7.34
CA MET A 76 9.37 -0.94 -5.90
C MET A 76 7.90 -1.25 -5.64
N ILE A 77 7.64 -2.24 -4.79
CA ILE A 77 6.29 -2.54 -4.28
C ILE A 77 6.28 -2.25 -2.79
N THR A 78 5.48 -1.29 -2.35
CA THR A 78 5.52 -0.77 -0.98
C THR A 78 4.15 -0.30 -0.47
N PHE A 79 4.08 0.08 0.80
CA PHE A 79 2.92 0.76 1.34
C PHE A 79 3.00 2.27 1.06
N PRO A 80 1.87 2.95 0.82
CA PRO A 80 1.88 4.37 0.50
C PRO A 80 2.44 5.24 1.64
N PHE A 81 2.17 4.91 2.91
CA PHE A 81 2.73 5.62 4.06
C PHE A 81 4.27 5.46 4.15
N GLN A 82 4.80 4.30 3.78
CA GLN A 82 6.24 4.04 3.82
C GLN A 82 6.96 4.79 2.70
N LEU A 83 6.33 4.86 1.51
CA LEU A 83 6.83 5.65 0.39
C LEU A 83 6.83 7.15 0.73
N TYR A 84 5.73 7.63 1.32
CA TYR A 84 5.61 9.02 1.76
C TYR A 84 6.66 9.39 2.80
N ASP A 85 6.86 8.54 3.82
CA ASP A 85 7.90 8.75 4.84
C ASP A 85 9.32 8.72 4.24
N LEU A 86 9.60 7.79 3.31
CA LEU A 86 10.87 7.76 2.58
C LEU A 86 11.12 9.08 1.83
N MET A 87 10.11 9.63 1.16
CA MET A 87 10.25 10.92 0.45
C MET A 87 10.42 12.10 1.40
N ASN A 88 9.82 12.07 2.59
CA ASN A 88 10.11 13.07 3.62
C ASN A 88 11.56 12.99 4.09
N ILE A 89 12.11 11.77 4.26
CA ILE A 89 13.53 11.59 4.55
C ILE A 89 14.41 12.10 3.40
N MET A 90 14.06 11.80 2.14
CA MET A 90 14.77 12.34 0.97
C MET A 90 14.79 13.86 0.97
N LYS A 91 13.66 14.49 1.28
CA LYS A 91 13.54 15.94 1.44
C LYS A 91 14.44 16.48 2.55
N GLU A 92 14.45 15.85 3.73
CA GLU A 92 15.30 16.23 4.87
C GLU A 92 16.80 16.14 4.53
N GLU A 93 17.19 15.07 3.83
CA GLU A 93 18.58 14.80 3.44
C GLU A 93 19.00 15.54 2.15
N GLY A 94 18.05 16.19 1.46
CA GLY A 94 18.28 16.89 0.20
C GLY A 94 18.62 15.96 -0.97
N VAL A 95 18.13 14.72 -0.96
CA VAL A 95 18.39 13.69 -1.97
C VAL A 95 17.28 13.67 -3.01
N TYR A 96 17.68 13.71 -4.28
CA TYR A 96 16.80 13.57 -5.45
C TYR A 96 17.45 12.56 -6.40
N LEU A 97 16.65 11.66 -6.97
CA LEU A 97 17.08 10.62 -7.89
C LEU A 97 16.52 10.90 -9.30
N ASP A 98 17.09 10.27 -10.33
CA ASP A 98 16.61 10.36 -11.72
C ASP A 98 16.32 8.96 -12.29
N MET A 99 15.55 8.18 -11.52
CA MET A 99 15.24 6.79 -11.83
C MET A 99 14.24 6.63 -12.97
N GLY A 100 13.64 7.73 -13.45
CA GLY A 100 12.85 7.75 -14.68
C GLY A 100 13.68 7.35 -15.90
N ARG A 101 14.99 7.66 -15.93
CA ARG A 101 15.90 7.28 -17.03
C ARG A 101 16.05 5.78 -17.20
N SER A 102 15.92 5.02 -16.12
CA SER A 102 15.97 3.55 -16.14
C SER A 102 14.60 2.91 -16.28
N ASN A 103 13.53 3.69 -16.56
CA ASN A 103 12.15 3.23 -16.63
C ASN A 103 11.70 2.52 -15.34
N SER A 104 12.14 3.03 -14.19
CA SER A 104 11.76 2.48 -12.88
C SER A 104 10.27 2.68 -12.60
N VAL A 105 9.67 1.75 -11.85
CA VAL A 105 8.25 1.69 -11.55
C VAL A 105 8.04 1.58 -10.04
N ILE A 106 7.09 2.35 -9.51
CA ILE A 106 6.66 2.25 -8.11
C ILE A 106 5.19 1.85 -8.05
N ILE A 107 4.89 0.80 -7.29
CA ILE A 107 3.54 0.31 -7.03
C ILE A 107 3.27 0.38 -5.54
N THR A 108 2.22 1.10 -5.15
CA THR A 108 1.72 1.09 -3.76
C THR A 108 0.52 0.16 -3.61
N GLY A 109 0.31 -0.37 -2.41
CA GLY A 109 -0.91 -1.11 -2.06
C GLY A 109 -1.13 -1.16 -0.56
N GLY A 110 -2.33 -1.55 -0.13
CA GLY A 110 -2.70 -1.66 1.29
C GLY A 110 -3.26 -0.39 1.94
N GLY A 111 -3.27 0.74 1.22
CA GLY A 111 -4.06 1.95 1.54
C GLY A 111 -3.58 2.82 2.71
N TRP A 112 -4.30 3.94 2.91
CA TRP A 112 -4.10 4.98 3.94
C TRP A 112 -5.08 4.89 5.14
N LYS A 113 -5.90 3.85 5.16
CA LYS A 113 -7.31 3.81 5.63
C LYS A 113 -7.61 4.15 7.11
N ILE A 114 -6.63 4.49 7.93
CA ILE A 114 -6.85 4.71 9.38
C ILE A 114 -6.07 5.93 9.91
N HIS A 115 -5.47 6.75 9.01
CA HIS A 115 -4.92 8.08 9.34
C HIS A 115 -5.26 9.09 8.24
N GLU A 116 -6.56 9.38 8.05
CA GLU A 116 -7.05 10.40 7.10
C GLU A 116 -6.36 11.76 7.31
N GLY A 117 -5.92 12.09 8.53
CA GLY A 117 -5.26 13.37 8.83
C GLY A 117 -3.84 13.57 8.28
N MET A 118 -3.16 12.53 7.79
CA MET A 118 -1.86 12.64 7.09
C MET A 118 -1.94 12.18 5.64
N LYS A 119 -3.15 11.88 5.17
CA LYS A 119 -3.35 11.34 3.84
C LYS A 119 -3.21 12.45 2.80
N ILE A 120 -2.36 12.21 1.81
CA ILE A 120 -2.29 13.01 0.59
C ILE A 120 -3.11 12.36 -0.51
N SER A 121 -3.54 13.16 -1.47
CA SER A 121 -4.24 12.70 -2.66
C SER A 121 -3.34 11.82 -3.54
N PRO A 122 -3.91 10.90 -4.35
CA PRO A 122 -3.13 10.12 -5.31
C PRO A 122 -2.30 10.98 -6.26
N SER A 123 -2.81 12.15 -6.66
CA SER A 123 -2.09 13.13 -7.48
C SER A 123 -0.89 13.73 -6.74
N GLU A 124 -1.06 14.15 -5.49
CA GLU A 124 0.07 14.68 -4.70
C GLU A 124 1.14 13.60 -4.49
N MET A 125 0.74 12.36 -4.25
CA MET A 125 1.66 11.23 -4.12
C MET A 125 2.45 10.99 -5.41
N ALA A 126 1.78 11.02 -6.57
CA ALA A 126 2.41 10.90 -7.87
C ALA A 126 3.40 12.04 -8.15
N SER A 127 3.01 13.28 -7.86
CA SER A 127 3.88 14.45 -8.05
C SER A 127 5.10 14.41 -7.13
N MET A 128 4.96 13.95 -5.88
CA MET A 128 6.12 13.73 -5.00
C MET A 128 7.03 12.62 -5.53
N VAL A 129 6.47 11.52 -6.04
CA VAL A 129 7.28 10.46 -6.67
C VAL A 129 8.10 11.03 -7.83
N LYS A 130 7.48 11.85 -8.68
CA LYS A 130 8.18 12.54 -9.75
C LYS A 130 9.27 13.48 -9.24
N GLU A 131 8.99 14.27 -8.21
CA GLU A 131 9.94 15.20 -7.60
C GLU A 131 11.18 14.49 -7.04
N TYR A 132 10.99 13.47 -6.19
CA TYR A 132 12.09 12.85 -5.43
C TYR A 132 12.76 11.69 -6.15
N PHE A 133 12.03 10.93 -6.97
CA PHE A 133 12.58 9.79 -7.70
C PHE A 133 12.85 10.07 -9.19
N GLY A 134 12.35 11.18 -9.74
CA GLY A 134 12.41 11.43 -11.18
C GLY A 134 11.57 10.47 -12.02
N ILE A 135 10.66 9.72 -11.39
CA ILE A 135 9.79 8.74 -12.06
C ILE A 135 8.53 9.44 -12.54
N GLU A 136 8.21 9.32 -13.83
CA GLU A 136 7.00 9.91 -14.41
C GLU A 136 5.73 9.35 -13.77
N GLU A 137 4.68 10.17 -13.69
CA GLU A 137 3.47 9.86 -12.91
C GLU A 137 2.74 8.61 -13.43
N GLU A 138 2.92 8.25 -14.69
CA GLU A 138 2.37 7.05 -15.34
C GLU A 138 3.05 5.76 -14.86
N ASN A 139 4.29 5.84 -14.39
CA ASN A 139 5.06 4.73 -13.82
C ASN A 139 4.89 4.60 -12.30
N TYR A 140 4.01 5.42 -11.71
CA TYR A 140 3.53 5.26 -10.35
C TYR A 140 2.06 4.80 -10.34
N ARG A 141 1.77 3.66 -9.71
CA ARG A 141 0.42 3.08 -9.61
C ARG A 141 0.08 2.67 -8.19
N ASP A 142 -1.16 2.86 -7.79
CA ASP A 142 -1.71 2.21 -6.60
C ASP A 142 -2.49 0.94 -6.97
N VAL A 143 -2.53 -0.03 -6.08
CA VAL A 143 -3.34 -1.24 -6.24
C VAL A 143 -4.21 -1.47 -5.01
N TYR A 144 -5.44 -1.90 -5.25
CA TYR A 144 -6.35 -2.30 -4.20
C TYR A 144 -6.57 -3.81 -4.21
N GLY A 145 -6.54 -4.40 -3.03
CA GLY A 145 -6.84 -5.81 -2.86
C GLY A 145 -6.74 -6.23 -1.40
N MET A 146 -6.94 -7.52 -1.18
CA MET A 146 -6.90 -8.16 0.13
C MET A 146 -6.49 -9.62 0.00
N SER A 147 -6.17 -10.27 1.12
CA SER A 147 -5.80 -11.70 1.14
C SER A 147 -6.90 -12.62 0.63
N GLU A 148 -8.14 -12.19 0.79
CA GLU A 148 -9.39 -12.87 0.48
C GLU A 148 -9.85 -12.65 -0.97
N MET A 149 -9.10 -11.87 -1.76
CA MET A 149 -9.39 -11.62 -3.18
C MET A 149 -8.24 -12.17 -4.02
N ASN A 150 -8.52 -13.16 -4.87
CA ASN A 150 -7.55 -13.71 -5.83
C ASN A 150 -7.42 -12.81 -7.06
N GLY A 151 -7.20 -11.53 -6.83
CA GLY A 151 -7.06 -10.49 -7.84
C GLY A 151 -6.60 -9.19 -7.19
N LEU A 152 -6.08 -8.27 -8.00
CA LEU A 152 -5.76 -6.91 -7.59
C LEU A 152 -6.50 -5.95 -8.51
N ALA A 153 -7.20 -4.99 -7.94
CA ALA A 153 -7.71 -3.88 -8.70
C ALA A 153 -6.56 -2.92 -9.01
N LEU A 154 -6.22 -2.76 -10.29
CA LEU A 154 -5.05 -2.01 -10.74
C LEU A 154 -5.45 -0.60 -11.17
N GLU A 155 -4.73 0.40 -10.67
CA GLU A 155 -4.97 1.79 -11.05
C GLU A 155 -4.57 2.08 -12.51
N CYS A 156 -5.39 2.85 -13.24
CA CYS A 156 -5.06 3.39 -14.55
C CYS A 156 -4.49 4.80 -14.48
N GLU A 157 -4.12 5.34 -15.65
CA GLU A 157 -3.61 6.69 -15.89
C GLU A 157 -4.49 7.77 -15.22
N ALA A 158 -5.80 7.58 -15.28
CA ALA A 158 -6.80 8.47 -14.70
C ALA A 158 -7.14 8.15 -13.23
N ARG A 159 -6.34 7.33 -12.55
CA ARG A 159 -6.46 6.97 -11.13
C ARG A 159 -7.70 6.13 -10.73
N TYR A 160 -8.44 5.59 -11.71
CA TYR A 160 -9.48 4.57 -11.48
C TYR A 160 -8.87 3.19 -11.29
N LYS A 161 -9.40 2.39 -10.36
CA LYS A 161 -8.87 1.04 -10.09
C LYS A 161 -9.72 -0.02 -10.79
N HIS A 162 -9.16 -0.63 -11.83
CA HIS A 162 -9.82 -1.64 -12.65
C HIS A 162 -9.88 -2.99 -11.94
N ILE A 163 -11.08 -3.52 -11.77
CA ILE A 163 -11.30 -4.82 -11.14
C ILE A 163 -11.08 -5.92 -12.19
N PRO A 164 -10.31 -6.99 -11.88
CA PRO A 164 -10.09 -8.09 -12.82
C PRO A 164 -11.42 -8.78 -13.21
N PRO A 165 -11.55 -9.26 -14.46
CA PRO A 165 -12.83 -9.71 -15.01
C PRO A 165 -13.43 -10.96 -14.36
N TRP A 166 -12.63 -11.72 -13.59
CA TRP A 166 -13.13 -12.88 -12.85
C TRP A 166 -13.67 -12.52 -11.46
N ILE A 167 -13.36 -11.34 -10.94
CA ILE A 167 -13.97 -10.86 -9.70
C ILE A 167 -15.29 -10.21 -10.07
N TYR A 168 -16.38 -10.65 -9.44
CA TYR A 168 -17.69 -10.02 -9.58
C TYR A 168 -17.90 -9.03 -8.42
N PRO A 169 -17.72 -7.73 -8.62
CA PRO A 169 -17.81 -6.74 -7.55
C PRO A 169 -19.24 -6.25 -7.34
N MET A 170 -19.55 -5.87 -6.12
CA MET A 170 -20.82 -5.27 -5.72
C MET A 170 -20.59 -4.19 -4.68
N VAL A 171 -21.52 -3.24 -4.59
CA VAL A 171 -21.66 -2.32 -3.47
C VAL A 171 -22.97 -2.64 -2.78
N LEU A 172 -22.96 -2.74 -1.46
CA LEU A 172 -24.14 -3.08 -0.65
C LEU A 172 -24.57 -1.90 0.23
N ASP A 173 -25.87 -1.78 0.45
CA ASP A 173 -26.48 -0.85 1.40
C ASP A 173 -26.34 -1.32 2.86
N GLU A 174 -27.00 -0.65 3.80
CA GLU A 174 -27.00 -1.03 5.23
C GLU A 174 -27.76 -2.33 5.53
N ASN A 175 -28.67 -2.75 4.64
CA ASN A 175 -29.44 -3.99 4.74
C ASN A 175 -28.76 -5.16 3.99
N TYR A 176 -27.58 -4.92 3.40
CA TYR A 176 -26.84 -5.85 2.55
C TYR A 176 -27.49 -6.14 1.19
N GLU A 177 -28.33 -5.24 0.70
CA GLU A 177 -28.89 -5.30 -0.64
C GLU A 177 -27.95 -4.61 -1.66
N PRO A 178 -27.82 -5.14 -2.89
CA PRO A 178 -27.00 -4.51 -3.92
C PRO A 178 -27.49 -3.10 -4.30
N LEU A 179 -26.54 -2.18 -4.42
CA LEU A 179 -26.73 -0.83 -4.95
C LEU A 179 -26.35 -0.76 -6.43
N GLU A 180 -26.87 0.26 -7.12
CA GLU A 180 -26.57 0.52 -8.52
C GLU A 180 -25.18 1.15 -8.70
N TYR A 181 -24.65 1.08 -9.92
CA TYR A 181 -23.40 1.78 -10.24
C TYR A 181 -23.54 3.29 -10.01
N GLY A 182 -22.47 3.90 -9.48
CA GLY A 182 -22.45 5.31 -9.10
C GLY A 182 -22.87 5.57 -7.65
N GLU A 183 -23.42 4.59 -6.95
CA GLU A 183 -23.71 4.70 -5.52
C GLU A 183 -22.52 4.26 -4.66
N GLU A 184 -22.39 4.87 -3.48
CA GLU A 184 -21.35 4.54 -2.51
C GLU A 184 -21.92 3.69 -1.39
N GLY A 185 -21.21 2.63 -1.01
CA GLY A 185 -21.63 1.72 0.04
C GLY A 185 -20.56 0.69 0.37
N ARG A 186 -20.96 -0.42 1.00
CA ARG A 186 -20.04 -1.44 1.44
C ARG A 186 -19.57 -2.29 0.26
N PHE A 187 -18.27 -2.32 0.01
CA PHE A 187 -17.71 -3.16 -1.04
C PHE A 187 -17.84 -4.65 -0.69
N ALA A 188 -18.31 -5.43 -1.65
CA ALA A 188 -18.40 -6.88 -1.60
C ALA A 188 -18.00 -7.47 -2.94
N PHE A 189 -17.64 -8.75 -2.98
CA PHE A 189 -17.32 -9.41 -4.23
C PHE A 189 -17.56 -10.92 -4.18
N LEU A 190 -17.74 -11.51 -5.37
CA LEU A 190 -17.66 -12.94 -5.61
C LEU A 190 -16.35 -13.25 -6.34
N ASP A 191 -15.62 -14.24 -5.85
CA ASP A 191 -14.37 -14.73 -6.39
C ASP A 191 -14.47 -16.22 -6.73
N PRO A 192 -14.69 -16.57 -8.01
CA PRO A 192 -14.80 -17.95 -8.45
C PRO A 192 -13.45 -18.68 -8.44
N ALA A 193 -12.32 -17.98 -8.28
CA ALA A 193 -11.00 -18.59 -8.18
C ALA A 193 -10.67 -19.04 -6.75
N ALA A 194 -11.48 -18.65 -5.76
CA ALA A 194 -11.32 -19.07 -4.37
C ALA A 194 -11.70 -20.55 -4.18
N ASN A 195 -10.69 -21.42 -4.12
CA ASN A 195 -10.87 -22.87 -3.91
C ASN A 195 -10.65 -23.32 -2.47
N SER A 196 -10.16 -22.43 -1.59
CA SER A 196 -9.80 -22.75 -0.20
C SER A 196 -10.80 -22.20 0.83
N TYR A 197 -11.71 -21.33 0.41
CA TYR A 197 -12.78 -20.74 1.22
C TYR A 197 -13.92 -20.32 0.29
N PRO A 198 -15.14 -20.09 0.82
CA PRO A 198 -16.23 -19.59 0.00
C PRO A 198 -15.93 -18.17 -0.50
N GLY A 199 -15.83 -17.99 -1.82
CA GLY A 199 -15.41 -16.75 -2.46
C GLY A 199 -16.41 -15.59 -2.41
N PHE A 200 -17.39 -15.60 -1.52
CA PHE A 200 -18.38 -14.53 -1.36
C PHE A 200 -18.00 -13.70 -0.14
N ILE A 201 -17.39 -12.54 -0.38
CA ILE A 201 -16.76 -11.72 0.66
C ILE A 201 -17.46 -10.37 0.75
N ILE A 202 -17.99 -10.08 1.94
CA ILE A 202 -18.43 -8.74 2.31
C ILE A 202 -17.29 -8.08 3.07
N THR A 203 -16.82 -6.94 2.58
CA THR A 203 -15.65 -6.27 3.17
C THR A 203 -16.06 -5.26 4.24
N GLY A 204 -15.06 -4.78 4.98
CA GLY A 204 -15.21 -3.60 5.83
C GLY A 204 -14.90 -2.30 5.11
N ASP A 205 -14.78 -2.32 3.78
CA ASP A 205 -14.41 -1.17 2.97
C ASP A 205 -15.65 -0.50 2.37
N LYS A 206 -15.58 0.83 2.25
CA LYS A 206 -16.57 1.64 1.55
C LYS A 206 -15.98 2.06 0.20
N ALA A 207 -16.74 1.86 -0.87
CA ALA A 207 -16.31 2.18 -2.23
C ALA A 207 -17.52 2.54 -3.10
N LYS A 208 -17.22 3.16 -4.23
CA LYS A 208 -18.15 3.43 -5.34
C LYS A 208 -17.67 2.71 -6.58
N LEU A 209 -18.56 2.02 -7.28
CA LEU A 209 -18.25 1.32 -8.53
C LEU A 209 -18.83 2.06 -9.72
N LEU A 210 -18.14 1.98 -10.87
CA LEU A 210 -18.65 2.36 -12.18
C LEU A 210 -18.56 1.15 -13.11
N GLU A 211 -19.54 1.01 -14.00
CA GLU A 211 -19.60 -0.09 -14.97
C GLU A 211 -18.41 -0.11 -15.94
N SER A 212 -17.87 1.07 -16.24
CA SER A 212 -16.67 1.26 -17.07
C SER A 212 -15.90 2.50 -16.64
N CYS A 213 -14.62 2.57 -16.99
CA CYS A 213 -13.82 3.76 -16.74
C CYS A 213 -14.19 4.88 -17.72
N PRO A 214 -14.49 6.11 -17.24
CA PRO A 214 -14.87 7.21 -18.11
C PRO A 214 -13.70 7.79 -18.92
N GLU A 215 -12.44 7.53 -18.52
CA GLU A 215 -11.27 8.22 -19.07
C GLU A 215 -10.36 7.33 -19.93
N CYS A 216 -10.17 6.05 -19.56
CA CYS A 216 -9.16 5.21 -20.21
C CYS A 216 -9.71 4.32 -21.34
N GLY A 217 -11.03 4.25 -21.50
CA GLY A 217 -11.72 3.45 -22.53
C GLY A 217 -11.61 1.92 -22.36
N ARG A 218 -10.96 1.42 -21.29
CA ARG A 218 -10.92 -0.01 -20.99
C ARG A 218 -12.27 -0.46 -20.43
N GLU A 219 -12.72 -1.61 -20.92
CA GLU A 219 -13.95 -2.26 -20.45
C GLU A 219 -13.79 -2.83 -19.04
N GLY A 220 -14.93 -3.06 -18.38
CA GLY A 220 -15.01 -3.69 -17.07
C GLY A 220 -15.14 -2.70 -15.91
N VAL A 221 -15.59 -3.24 -14.78
CA VAL A 221 -15.92 -2.47 -13.59
C VAL A 221 -14.70 -1.83 -12.98
N VAL A 222 -14.84 -0.56 -12.57
CA VAL A 222 -13.80 0.18 -11.86
C VAL A 222 -14.28 0.68 -10.52
N ILE A 223 -13.34 0.84 -9.58
CA ILE A 223 -13.55 1.60 -8.36
C ILE A 223 -13.27 3.07 -8.67
N ASP A 224 -14.24 3.92 -8.36
CA ASP A 224 -14.17 5.38 -8.49
C ASP A 224 -13.82 6.01 -7.15
N GLY A 225 -12.79 6.86 -7.16
CA GLY A 225 -12.38 7.64 -6.00
C GLY A 225 -11.76 6.83 -4.86
N GLU A 226 -12.05 7.28 -3.65
CA GLU A 226 -11.39 6.83 -2.44
C GLU A 226 -12.03 5.57 -1.84
N ILE A 227 -11.19 4.62 -1.42
CA ILE A 227 -11.61 3.46 -0.64
C ILE A 227 -11.36 3.74 0.84
N THR A 228 -12.44 3.89 1.61
CA THR A 228 -12.39 4.16 3.06
C THR A 228 -12.85 2.93 3.85
N ARG A 229 -12.87 3.01 5.19
CA ARG A 229 -13.44 1.96 6.06
C ARG A 229 -14.87 2.29 6.45
N MET A 230 -15.72 1.27 6.45
CA MET A 230 -17.02 1.35 7.08
C MET A 230 -16.85 1.67 8.58
N ARG A 231 -17.70 2.54 9.11
CA ARG A 231 -17.68 2.92 10.53
C ARG A 231 -17.82 1.67 11.41
N GLY A 232 -16.92 1.51 12.38
CA GLY A 232 -16.91 0.38 13.31
C GLY A 232 -16.32 -0.92 12.74
N ALA A 233 -15.87 -0.95 11.48
CA ALA A 233 -15.19 -2.11 10.93
C ALA A 233 -13.72 -2.16 11.40
N GLU A 234 -13.32 -3.22 12.11
CA GLU A 234 -11.93 -3.42 12.53
C GLU A 234 -10.98 -3.43 11.35
N ALA A 235 -9.83 -2.77 11.51
CA ALA A 235 -8.76 -2.83 10.54
C ALA A 235 -8.05 -4.20 10.60
N LYS A 236 -8.03 -4.93 9.49
CA LYS A 236 -7.36 -6.24 9.38
C LYS A 236 -6.22 -6.19 8.36
N GLY A 237 -5.14 -6.94 8.61
CA GLY A 237 -4.01 -7.10 7.68
C GLY A 237 -2.66 -6.57 8.18
N CYS A 238 -1.56 -7.15 7.67
CA CYS A 238 -0.19 -6.85 8.11
C CYS A 238 0.25 -5.40 7.87
N GLY A 239 -0.31 -4.73 6.85
CA GLY A 239 -0.04 -3.32 6.58
C GLY A 239 -0.46 -2.39 7.71
N ASN A 240 -1.49 -2.76 8.49
CA ASN A 240 -1.94 -1.93 9.62
C ASN A 240 -0.91 -1.93 10.76
N LEU A 241 -0.28 -3.08 11.04
CA LEU A 241 0.74 -3.22 12.08
C LEU A 241 2.01 -2.43 11.73
N MET A 242 2.45 -2.49 10.47
CA MET A 242 3.63 -1.73 10.00
C MET A 242 3.41 -0.21 9.98
N ARG A 243 2.15 0.22 9.87
CA ARG A 243 1.76 1.62 9.80
C ARG A 243 1.77 2.31 11.16
N GLU A 244 1.31 1.65 12.22
CA GLU A 244 1.31 2.21 13.58
C GLU A 244 2.73 2.55 14.06
N LEU A 245 3.70 1.72 13.66
CA LEU A 245 5.13 1.96 13.84
C LEU A 245 5.65 3.29 13.28
N MET A 246 5.29 3.58 12.02
CA MET A 246 5.90 4.68 11.26
C MET A 246 5.23 6.01 11.58
N VAL A 247 3.92 6.01 11.84
CA VAL A 247 3.19 7.24 12.14
C VAL A 247 3.52 7.79 13.53
N GLU A 248 3.85 6.94 14.52
CA GLU A 248 4.35 7.42 15.82
C GLU A 248 5.72 8.11 15.73
N SER A 249 6.53 7.82 14.70
CA SER A 249 7.79 8.54 14.46
C SER A 249 7.63 9.85 13.67
N MET A 250 6.44 10.10 13.10
CA MET A 250 6.12 11.31 12.31
C MET A 250 5.38 12.39 13.14
N ARG A 251 5.11 12.13 14.43
CA ARG A 251 4.57 13.09 15.40
C ARG A 251 5.67 13.66 16.28
#